data_AF-A0A0C4E0N0-F1
#
_entry.id   AF-A0A0C4E0N0-F1
#
_cell.length_a   1.000
_cell.length_b   1.000
_cell.length_c   1.000
_cell.angle_alpha   90.00
_cell.angle_beta   90.00
_cell.angle_gamma   90.00
#
_symmetry.space_group_name_H-M   'P 1'
#
loop_
_entity.id
_entity.type
_entity.pdbx_description
1 polymer ?
#
loop_
_entity_poly.entity_id
_entity_poly.type
_entity_poly.pdbx_seq_one_letter_code
_entity_poly.pdbx_strand_id
1 'polypeptide(L)'
;MNRLFGSADKAPKPTIDQTVTNLQKRVSEYDVQIKEKNNELSSLAKEMRATFSAARKETIKKKMRKILVDRGGIEKRQGDLQAQLDNLWRTQDMQTTLQNSMVVVDALKTTTKELKKQYGKVDLDQIERMQDEMADLMDVGAEIQDAISRGIGMPEDIDEAELDAELDALGDEAEYEFEMQRASATPGFLEDEVPDFVDEPVAADKTKVQEAAR
;
A
#
# COMPACT_ATOMS: atom_id res chain seq x y z
N MET A 1 -4.90 47.39 26.89
CA MET A 1 -5.82 46.50 26.16
C MET A 1 -5.04 45.31 25.66
N ASN A 2 -5.55 44.11 25.94
CA ASN A 2 -4.88 42.82 25.75
C ASN A 2 -4.80 42.43 24.26
N ARG A 3 -3.60 42.06 23.79
CA ARG A 3 -3.42 41.22 22.59
C ARG A 3 -3.44 39.77 23.09
N LEU A 4 -4.64 39.18 23.08
CA LEU A 4 -5.01 37.92 23.75
C LEU A 4 -5.18 36.73 22.80
N PHE A 5 -4.67 36.80 21.57
CA PHE A 5 -4.63 35.65 20.66
C PHE A 5 -3.28 35.60 19.97
N GLY A 6 -2.58 34.49 20.22
CA GLY A 6 -1.18 34.27 19.87
C GLY A 6 -0.88 34.54 18.40
N SER A 7 0.30 35.12 18.18
CA SER A 7 1.05 34.97 16.93
C SER A 7 1.22 33.47 16.69
N ALA A 8 0.36 32.87 15.86
CA ALA A 8 0.64 31.54 15.33
C ALA A 8 2.01 31.61 14.65
N ASP A 9 2.93 30.75 15.08
CA ASP A 9 4.22 30.58 14.44
C ASP A 9 4.02 30.51 12.93
N LYS A 10 4.81 31.30 12.19
CA LYS A 10 4.91 31.20 10.74
C LYS A 10 5.56 29.85 10.41
N ALA A 11 4.83 28.76 10.59
CA ALA A 11 5.21 27.49 10.03
C ALA A 11 5.43 27.75 8.53
N PRO A 12 6.61 27.38 7.98
CA PRO A 12 6.86 27.56 6.56
C PRO A 12 5.73 26.87 5.79
N LYS A 13 5.22 27.53 4.74
CA LYS A 13 4.22 26.93 3.88
C LYS A 13 4.75 25.57 3.41
N PRO A 14 3.94 24.50 3.48
CA PRO A 14 4.39 23.17 3.11
C PRO A 14 4.94 23.19 1.68
N THR A 15 6.15 22.67 1.50
CA THR A 15 6.78 22.53 0.18
C THR A 15 6.18 21.35 -0.58
N ILE A 16 6.41 21.28 -1.89
CA ILE A 16 6.06 20.09 -2.70
C ILE A 16 6.72 18.86 -2.09
N ASP A 17 8.00 18.91 -1.76
CA ASP A 17 8.73 17.78 -1.16
C ASP A 17 8.13 17.30 0.18
N GLN A 18 7.75 18.25 1.05
CA GLN A 18 7.11 17.92 2.33
C GLN A 18 5.73 17.30 2.09
N THR A 19 4.98 17.80 1.12
CA THR A 19 3.66 17.28 0.76
C THR A 19 3.78 15.87 0.17
N VAL A 20 4.70 15.66 -0.77
CA VAL A 20 5.05 14.34 -1.35
C VAL A 20 5.40 13.35 -0.24
N THR A 21 6.27 13.74 0.70
CA THR A 21 6.68 12.89 1.83
C THR A 21 5.49 12.51 2.73
N ASN A 22 4.63 13.48 3.05
CA ASN A 22 3.45 13.24 3.88
C ASN A 22 2.43 12.33 3.19
N LEU A 23 2.19 12.53 1.89
CA LEU A 23 1.30 11.68 1.10
C LEU A 23 1.84 10.26 0.98
N GLN A 24 3.14 10.08 0.73
CA GLN A 24 3.80 8.77 0.71
C GLN A 24 3.61 8.03 2.04
N LYS A 25 3.83 8.72 3.16
CA LYS A 25 3.61 8.14 4.49
C LYS A 25 2.16 7.67 4.64
N ARG A 26 1.19 8.48 4.21
CA ARG A 26 -0.23 8.14 4.30
C ARG A 26 -0.61 6.96 3.41
N VAL A 27 -0.05 6.87 2.21
CA VAL A 27 -0.19 5.71 1.32
C VAL A 27 0.36 4.45 2.01
N SER A 28 1.55 4.52 2.62
CA SER A 28 2.11 3.39 3.38
C SER A 28 1.27 3.00 4.60
N GLU A 29 0.66 3.96 5.29
CA GLU A 29 -0.29 3.68 6.38
C GLU A 29 -1.54 2.95 5.87
N TYR A 30 -2.02 3.25 4.66
CA TYR A 30 -3.11 2.51 4.02
C TYR A 30 -2.69 1.11 3.58
N ASP A 31 -1.48 0.93 3.05
CA ASP A 31 -0.94 -0.41 2.71
C ASP A 31 -0.94 -1.35 3.93
N VAL A 32 -0.55 -0.83 5.09
CA VAL A 32 -0.55 -1.60 6.34
C VAL A 32 -1.98 -1.99 6.73
N GLN A 33 -2.93 -1.04 6.70
CA GLN A 33 -4.33 -1.32 7.02
C GLN A 33 -4.95 -2.34 6.05
N ILE A 34 -4.68 -2.23 4.74
CA ILE A 34 -5.16 -3.19 3.73
C ILE A 34 -4.63 -4.59 4.04
N LYS A 35 -3.35 -4.72 4.38
CA LYS A 35 -2.75 -6.00 4.79
C LYS A 35 -3.42 -6.59 6.03
N GLU A 36 -3.71 -5.77 7.04
CA GLU A 36 -4.43 -6.21 8.24
C GLU A 36 -5.84 -6.73 7.90
N LYS A 37 -6.58 -6.01 7.04
CA LYS A 37 -7.91 -6.43 6.57
C LYS A 37 -7.85 -7.74 5.78
N ASN A 38 -6.87 -7.92 4.91
CA ASN A 38 -6.66 -9.15 4.16
C ASN A 38 -6.36 -10.35 5.08
N ASN A 39 -5.57 -10.14 6.13
CA ASN A 39 -5.32 -11.18 7.13
C ASN A 39 -6.58 -11.56 7.92
N GLU A 40 -7.40 -10.56 8.30
CA GLU A 40 -8.69 -10.80 8.97
C GLU A 40 -9.66 -11.58 8.07
N LEU A 41 -9.75 -11.22 6.79
CA LEU A 41 -10.55 -11.91 5.78
C LEU A 41 -10.11 -13.37 5.57
N SER A 42 -8.80 -13.62 5.46
CA SER A 42 -8.25 -14.97 5.34
C SER A 42 -8.59 -15.84 6.56
N SER A 43 -8.49 -15.28 7.77
CA SER A 43 -8.85 -15.97 9.01
C SER A 43 -10.34 -16.33 9.07
N LEU A 44 -11.22 -15.37 8.73
CA LEU A 44 -12.67 -15.60 8.68
C LEU A 44 -13.07 -16.59 7.60
N ALA A 45 -12.41 -16.58 6.44
CA ALA A 45 -12.63 -17.57 5.39
C ALA A 45 -12.31 -18.99 5.89
N LYS A 46 -11.19 -19.17 6.62
CA LYS A 46 -10.84 -20.46 7.26
C LYS A 46 -11.87 -20.88 8.32
N GLU A 47 -12.33 -19.95 9.17
CA GLU A 47 -13.40 -20.24 10.14
C GLU A 47 -14.71 -20.65 9.45
N MET A 48 -15.07 -19.97 8.35
CA MET A 48 -16.28 -20.26 7.59
C MET A 48 -16.25 -21.68 7.01
N ARG A 49 -15.10 -22.14 6.49
CA ARG A 49 -14.93 -23.51 5.99
C ARG A 49 -15.05 -24.56 7.09
N ALA A 50 -14.44 -24.32 8.24
CA ALA A 50 -14.51 -25.23 9.39
C ALA A 50 -15.90 -25.27 10.05
N THR A 51 -16.78 -24.32 9.73
CA THR A 51 -18.12 -24.21 10.29
C THR A 51 -19.13 -25.02 9.47
N PHE A 52 -19.82 -25.99 10.09
CA PHE A 52 -20.86 -26.76 9.40
C PHE A 52 -22.27 -26.15 9.46
N SER A 53 -22.53 -25.28 10.44
CA SER A 53 -23.84 -24.64 10.62
C SER A 53 -24.06 -23.52 9.60
N ALA A 54 -25.11 -23.62 8.79
CA ALA A 54 -25.49 -22.60 7.82
C ALA A 54 -25.72 -21.23 8.46
N ALA A 55 -26.36 -21.16 9.63
CA ALA A 55 -26.59 -19.90 10.34
C ALA A 55 -25.29 -19.24 10.81
N ARG A 56 -24.29 -20.05 11.22
CA ARG A 56 -22.98 -19.54 11.62
C ARG A 56 -22.15 -19.11 10.41
N LYS A 57 -22.20 -19.85 9.29
CA LYS A 57 -21.60 -19.42 8.01
C LYS A 57 -22.15 -18.07 7.56
N GLU A 58 -23.46 -17.88 7.63
CA GLU A 58 -24.11 -16.60 7.27
C GLU A 58 -23.65 -15.44 8.16
N THR A 59 -23.44 -15.71 9.46
CA THR A 59 -22.90 -14.71 10.39
C THR A 59 -21.46 -14.33 10.04
N ILE A 60 -20.63 -15.31 9.67
CA ILE A 60 -19.24 -15.08 9.23
C ILE A 60 -19.21 -14.30 7.91
N LYS A 61 -20.06 -14.66 6.94
CA LYS A 61 -20.21 -13.94 5.66
C LYS A 61 -20.56 -12.47 5.87
N LYS A 62 -21.49 -12.15 6.78
CA LYS A 62 -21.83 -10.75 7.14
C LYS A 62 -20.64 -9.98 7.71
N LYS A 63 -19.78 -10.63 8.52
CA LYS A 63 -18.56 -9.99 9.02
C LYS A 63 -17.56 -9.74 7.90
N MET A 64 -17.35 -10.72 7.02
CA MET A 64 -16.45 -10.59 5.86
C MET A 64 -16.89 -9.45 4.95
N ARG A 65 -18.20 -9.35 4.65
CA ARG A 65 -18.76 -8.24 3.85
C ARG A 65 -18.40 -6.88 4.45
N LYS A 66 -18.58 -6.70 5.77
CA LYS A 66 -18.24 -5.44 6.44
C LYS A 66 -16.76 -5.09 6.31
N ILE A 67 -15.87 -6.08 6.41
CA ILE A 67 -14.42 -5.88 6.29
C ILE A 67 -14.04 -5.51 4.86
N LEU A 68 -14.65 -6.15 3.85
CA LEU A 68 -14.40 -5.82 2.45
C LEU A 68 -14.87 -4.40 2.10
N VAL A 69 -16.03 -3.94 2.58
CA VAL A 69 -16.46 -2.54 2.39
C VAL A 69 -15.42 -1.58 2.97
N ASP A 70 -14.95 -1.87 4.18
CA ASP A 70 -13.94 -1.03 4.84
C ASP A 70 -12.62 -1.03 4.06
N ARG A 71 -12.17 -2.20 3.58
CA ARG A 71 -10.95 -2.34 2.76
C ARG A 71 -11.07 -1.60 1.43
N GLY A 72 -12.16 -1.78 0.69
CA GLY A 72 -12.41 -1.07 -0.56
C GLY A 72 -12.43 0.46 -0.38
N GLY A 73 -12.98 0.94 0.73
CA GLY A 73 -12.92 2.36 1.08
C GLY A 73 -11.51 2.87 1.34
N ILE A 74 -10.63 2.04 1.92
CA ILE A 74 -9.20 2.37 2.12
C ILE A 74 -8.46 2.36 0.79
N GLU A 75 -8.67 1.34 -0.04
CA GLU A 75 -8.05 1.20 -1.38
C GLU A 75 -8.40 2.38 -2.29
N LYS A 76 -9.67 2.81 -2.27
CA LYS A 76 -10.09 4.01 -3.00
C LYS A 76 -9.33 5.25 -2.53
N ARG A 77 -9.30 5.51 -1.21
CA ARG A 77 -8.56 6.65 -0.64
C ARG A 77 -7.06 6.57 -0.96
N GLN A 78 -6.49 5.37 -0.99
CA GLN A 78 -5.10 5.16 -1.36
C GLN A 78 -4.87 5.50 -2.84
N GLY A 79 -5.72 5.03 -3.74
CA GLY A 79 -5.67 5.33 -5.17
C GLY A 79 -5.78 6.84 -5.44
N ASP A 80 -6.68 7.53 -4.74
CA ASP A 80 -6.82 8.99 -4.83
C ASP A 80 -5.54 9.72 -4.40
N LEU A 81 -4.91 9.28 -3.30
CA LEU A 81 -3.62 9.84 -2.86
C LEU A 81 -2.49 9.53 -3.83
N GLN A 82 -2.50 8.35 -4.44
CA GLN A 82 -1.51 7.98 -5.45
C GLN A 82 -1.63 8.87 -6.69
N ALA A 83 -2.85 9.13 -7.18
CA ALA A 83 -3.07 10.05 -8.28
C ALA A 83 -2.62 11.49 -7.95
N GLN A 84 -2.82 11.94 -6.71
CA GLN A 84 -2.29 13.23 -6.23
C GLN A 84 -0.77 13.24 -6.22
N LEU A 85 -0.16 12.17 -5.71
CA LEU A 85 1.29 12.02 -5.67
C LEU A 85 1.89 12.09 -7.08
N ASP A 86 1.29 11.42 -8.05
CA ASP A 86 1.74 11.44 -9.45
C ASP A 86 1.64 12.85 -10.07
N ASN A 87 0.59 13.61 -9.74
CA ASN A 87 0.47 15.01 -10.16
C ASN A 87 1.59 15.89 -9.56
N LEU A 88 1.92 15.68 -8.29
CA LEU A 88 3.00 16.40 -7.62
C LEU A 88 4.36 16.05 -8.22
N TRP A 89 4.63 14.77 -8.49
CA TRP A 89 5.85 14.33 -9.16
C TRP A 89 6.02 14.98 -10.54
N ARG A 90 4.98 14.98 -11.37
CA ARG A 90 5.01 15.67 -12.67
C ARG A 90 5.33 17.16 -12.54
N THR A 91 4.77 17.80 -11.52
CA THR A 91 5.01 19.23 -11.25
C THR A 91 6.45 19.48 -10.82
N GLN A 92 6.99 18.62 -9.95
CA GLN A 92 8.37 18.67 -9.48
C GLN A 92 9.38 18.44 -10.61
N ASP A 93 9.11 17.50 -11.52
CA ASP A 93 9.93 17.25 -12.69
C ASP A 93 9.93 18.44 -13.66
N MET A 94 8.75 19.04 -13.87
CA MET A 94 8.62 20.26 -14.68
C MET A 94 9.42 21.41 -14.06
N GLN A 95 9.30 21.63 -12.75
CA GLN A 95 10.06 22.66 -12.03
C GLN A 95 11.58 22.45 -12.17
N THR A 96 12.04 21.22 -11.99
CA THR A 96 13.46 20.85 -12.15
C THR A 96 13.95 21.10 -13.58
N THR A 97 13.13 20.75 -14.58
CA THR A 97 13.44 20.99 -15.99
C THR A 97 13.54 22.48 -16.31
N LEU A 98 12.63 23.30 -15.79
CA LEU A 98 12.66 24.76 -15.94
C LEU A 98 13.90 25.36 -15.26
N GLN A 99 14.26 24.89 -14.05
CA GLN A 99 15.47 25.32 -13.35
C GLN A 99 16.74 25.01 -14.15
N ASN A 100 16.86 23.77 -14.64
CA ASN A 100 17.99 23.38 -15.47
C ASN A 100 18.06 24.20 -16.77
N SER A 101 16.92 24.50 -17.37
CA SER A 101 16.84 25.34 -18.56
C SER A 101 17.34 26.76 -18.27
N MET A 102 16.92 27.38 -17.16
CA MET A 102 17.42 28.70 -16.75
C MET A 102 18.94 28.72 -16.57
N VAL A 103 19.53 27.67 -15.96
CA VAL A 103 20.99 27.56 -15.83
C VAL A 103 21.68 27.53 -17.20
N VAL A 104 21.12 26.80 -18.17
CA VAL A 104 21.63 26.79 -19.55
C VAL A 104 21.48 28.17 -20.20
N VAL A 105 20.33 28.85 -20.01
CA VAL A 105 20.12 30.22 -20.51
C VAL A 105 21.12 31.20 -19.92
N ASP A 106 21.41 31.12 -18.62
CA ASP A 106 22.40 31.95 -17.95
C ASP A 106 23.83 31.70 -18.45
N ALA A 107 24.17 30.43 -18.69
CA ALA A 107 25.44 30.07 -19.32
C ALA A 107 25.54 30.66 -20.73
N LEU A 108 24.49 30.51 -21.56
CA LEU A 108 24.42 31.08 -22.90
C LEU A 108 24.51 32.62 -22.89
N LYS A 109 23.85 33.27 -21.93
CA LYS A 109 23.92 34.72 -21.72
C LYS A 109 25.35 35.16 -21.44
N THR A 110 26.04 34.44 -20.55
CA THR A 110 27.42 34.71 -20.18
C THR A 110 28.36 34.52 -21.38
N THR A 111 28.25 33.40 -22.09
CA THR A 111 29.04 33.12 -23.30
C THR A 111 28.78 34.18 -24.38
N THR A 112 27.52 34.58 -24.58
CA THR A 112 27.13 35.57 -25.58
C THR A 112 27.68 36.96 -25.28
N LYS A 113 27.68 37.36 -24.00
CA LYS A 113 28.33 38.61 -23.56
C LYS A 113 29.83 38.62 -23.88
N GLU A 114 30.53 37.52 -23.65
CA GLU A 114 31.94 37.40 -23.96
C GLU A 114 32.19 37.40 -25.49
N LEU A 115 31.36 36.69 -26.27
CA LEU A 115 31.44 36.70 -27.73
C LEU A 115 31.18 38.10 -28.31
N LYS A 116 30.20 38.84 -27.79
CA LYS A 116 29.92 40.23 -28.19
C LYS A 116 31.12 41.15 -27.94
N LYS A 117 31.85 40.92 -26.84
CA LYS A 117 33.07 41.66 -26.50
C LYS A 117 34.24 41.34 -27.45
N GLN A 118 34.37 40.08 -27.87
CA GLN A 118 35.48 39.62 -28.72
C GLN A 118 35.25 39.84 -30.22
N TYR A 119 34.02 39.64 -30.71
CA TYR A 119 33.72 39.56 -32.14
C TYR A 119 32.69 40.61 -32.63
N GLY A 120 32.11 41.40 -31.71
CA GLY A 120 31.04 42.35 -32.06
C GLY A 120 29.71 41.68 -32.42
N LYS A 121 28.68 42.49 -32.70
CA LYS A 121 27.30 42.15 -33.08
C LYS A 121 26.84 40.70 -32.78
N VAL A 122 26.45 40.45 -31.53
CA VAL A 122 25.63 39.29 -31.14
C VAL A 122 24.36 39.81 -30.46
N ASP A 123 23.23 39.19 -30.78
CA ASP A 123 21.90 39.54 -30.26
C ASP A 123 21.72 38.96 -28.84
N LEU A 124 21.82 39.84 -27.84
CA LEU A 124 21.64 39.46 -26.43
C LEU A 124 20.16 39.51 -26.02
N ASP A 125 19.35 40.28 -26.76
CA ASP A 125 18.00 40.64 -26.37
C ASP A 125 17.07 39.41 -26.42
N GLN A 126 17.35 38.46 -27.32
CA GLN A 126 16.60 37.19 -27.39
C GLN A 126 16.85 36.28 -26.18
N ILE A 127 18.08 36.22 -25.68
CA ILE A 127 18.42 35.39 -24.51
C ILE A 127 17.82 36.00 -23.25
N GLU A 128 17.78 37.34 -23.15
CA GLU A 128 17.13 38.04 -22.05
C GLU A 128 15.62 37.82 -22.04
N ARG A 129 14.94 37.91 -23.20
CA ARG A 129 13.51 37.56 -23.30
C ARG A 129 13.23 36.12 -22.88
N MET A 130 14.09 35.17 -23.28
CA MET A 130 13.91 33.76 -22.92
C MET A 130 14.12 33.51 -21.43
N GLN A 131 15.04 34.24 -20.79
CA GLN A 131 15.22 34.21 -19.34
C GLN A 131 13.98 34.74 -18.62
N ASP A 132 13.42 35.86 -19.08
CA ASP A 132 12.23 36.47 -18.50
C ASP A 132 11.00 35.55 -18.65
N GLU A 133 10.79 34.97 -19.84
CA GLU A 133 9.72 33.99 -20.08
C GLU A 133 9.85 32.74 -19.19
N MET A 134 11.08 32.25 -18.94
CA MET A 134 11.30 31.12 -18.03
C MET A 134 11.02 31.48 -16.57
N ALA A 135 11.30 32.72 -16.16
CA ALA A 135 10.95 33.20 -14.82
C ALA A 135 9.43 33.24 -14.64
N ASP A 136 8.71 33.77 -15.63
CA ASP A 136 7.24 33.79 -15.62
C ASP A 136 6.64 32.37 -15.58
N LEU A 137 7.24 31.41 -16.29
CA LEU A 137 6.81 30.01 -16.26
C LEU A 137 7.02 29.35 -14.89
N MET A 138 8.06 29.72 -14.14
CA MET A 138 8.24 29.26 -12.77
C MET A 138 7.16 29.81 -11.84
N ASP A 139 6.77 31.07 -12.01
CA ASP A 139 5.73 31.70 -11.22
C ASP A 139 4.35 31.06 -11.51
N VAL A 140 4.06 30.74 -12.78
CA VAL A 140 2.87 29.94 -13.17
C VAL A 140 2.91 28.54 -12.56
N GLY A 141 4.08 27.90 -12.50
CA GLY A 141 4.27 26.62 -11.82
C GLY A 141 3.89 26.68 -10.33
N ALA A 142 4.21 27.79 -9.66
CA ALA A 142 3.82 28.03 -8.27
C ALA A 142 2.30 28.26 -8.11
N GLU A 143 1.63 28.91 -9.07
CA GLU A 143 0.16 29.02 -9.06
C GLU A 143 -0.54 27.68 -9.32
N ILE A 144 -0.01 26.85 -10.23
CA ILE A 144 -0.53 25.50 -10.48
C ILE A 144 -0.48 24.66 -9.19
N GLN A 145 0.62 24.73 -8.44
CA GLN A 145 0.75 24.07 -7.14
C GLN A 145 -0.36 24.49 -6.16
N ASP A 146 -0.69 25.78 -6.14
CA ASP A 146 -1.70 26.37 -5.27
C ASP A 146 -3.13 26.00 -5.69
N ALA A 147 -3.34 25.75 -6.99
CA ALA A 147 -4.62 25.32 -7.57
C ALA A 147 -4.88 23.81 -7.40
N ILE A 148 -3.85 22.96 -7.61
CA ILE A 148 -3.93 21.51 -7.39
C ILE A 148 -4.29 21.21 -5.93
N SER A 149 -3.73 21.99 -5.00
CA SER A 149 -4.04 21.88 -3.56
C SER A 149 -5.51 22.12 -3.21
N ARG A 150 -6.29 22.79 -4.09
CA ARG A 150 -7.71 23.12 -3.86
C ARG A 150 -8.67 22.18 -4.59
N GLY A 151 -8.20 21.45 -5.62
CA GLY A 151 -9.03 20.70 -6.56
C GLY A 151 -9.41 19.28 -6.17
N ILE A 152 -8.90 18.76 -5.04
CA ILE A 152 -9.13 17.37 -4.63
C ILE A 152 -10.49 17.27 -3.92
N GLY A 153 -11.55 17.33 -4.71
CA GLY A 153 -12.92 17.06 -4.30
C GLY A 153 -13.19 15.55 -4.25
N MET A 154 -13.80 15.12 -3.15
CA MET A 154 -14.08 13.72 -2.81
C MET A 154 -15.18 13.11 -3.70
N PRO A 155 -14.97 11.93 -4.32
CA PRO A 155 -16.04 11.20 -5.00
C PRO A 155 -16.55 9.99 -4.21
N GLU A 156 -17.78 9.61 -4.53
CA GLU A 156 -18.68 8.75 -3.76
C GLU A 156 -18.68 7.26 -4.16
N ASP A 157 -19.25 6.48 -3.23
CA ASP A 157 -19.85 5.13 -3.25
C ASP A 157 -19.07 3.92 -3.79
N ILE A 158 -19.10 2.86 -2.98
CA ILE A 158 -18.56 1.51 -3.23
C ILE A 158 -19.69 0.64 -3.78
N ASP A 159 -19.46 -0.10 -4.86
CA ASP A 159 -20.46 -0.97 -5.49
C ASP A 159 -20.62 -2.29 -4.70
N GLU A 160 -21.84 -2.59 -4.24
CA GLU A 160 -22.16 -3.83 -3.52
C GLU A 160 -22.04 -5.09 -4.41
N ALA A 161 -22.19 -4.97 -5.73
CA ALA A 161 -22.11 -6.11 -6.64
C ALA A 161 -20.67 -6.59 -6.86
N GLU A 162 -19.71 -5.66 -6.89
CA GLU A 162 -18.27 -5.96 -6.95
C GLU A 162 -17.82 -6.70 -5.68
N LEU A 163 -18.38 -6.29 -4.54
CA LEU A 163 -18.09 -6.87 -3.23
C LEU A 163 -18.50 -8.34 -3.10
N ASP A 164 -19.66 -8.69 -3.64
CA ASP A 164 -20.17 -10.06 -3.59
C ASP A 164 -19.36 -10.98 -4.52
N ALA A 165 -18.89 -10.48 -5.67
CA ALA A 165 -18.00 -11.22 -6.55
C ALA A 165 -16.64 -11.50 -5.89
N GLU A 166 -16.10 -10.55 -5.12
CA GLU A 166 -14.86 -10.77 -4.37
C GLU A 166 -15.04 -11.79 -3.23
N LEU A 167 -16.17 -11.75 -2.51
CA LEU A 167 -16.47 -12.74 -1.46
C LEU A 167 -16.45 -14.17 -1.99
N ASP A 168 -17.03 -14.38 -3.18
CA ASP A 168 -17.06 -15.69 -3.81
C ASP A 168 -15.64 -16.12 -4.27
N ALA A 169 -14.86 -15.21 -4.85
CA ALA A 169 -13.47 -15.48 -5.24
C ALA A 169 -12.57 -15.88 -4.05
N LEU A 170 -12.72 -15.22 -2.89
CA LEU A 170 -11.99 -15.58 -1.66
C LEU A 170 -12.43 -16.95 -1.11
N GLY A 171 -13.70 -17.32 -1.35
CA GLY A 171 -14.25 -18.64 -1.10
C GLY A 171 -13.57 -19.71 -1.95
N ASP A 172 -13.41 -19.46 -3.24
CA ASP A 172 -12.82 -20.39 -4.20
C ASP A 172 -11.29 -20.55 -4.00
N GLU A 173 -10.57 -19.44 -3.82
CA GLU A 173 -9.09 -19.45 -3.70
C GLU A 173 -8.62 -20.34 -2.55
N ALA A 174 -9.30 -20.25 -1.41
CA ALA A 174 -8.87 -21.04 -0.27
C ALA A 174 -9.60 -22.40 -0.17
N GLU A 175 -10.60 -22.70 -1.02
CA GLU A 175 -11.04 -24.09 -1.27
C GLU A 175 -9.95 -24.84 -2.04
N TYR A 176 -9.38 -24.19 -3.06
CA TYR A 176 -8.22 -24.69 -3.79
C TYR A 176 -7.00 -24.91 -2.87
N GLU A 177 -6.71 -23.98 -1.95
CA GLU A 177 -5.64 -24.14 -0.94
C GLU A 177 -5.89 -25.35 -0.01
N PHE A 178 -7.14 -25.55 0.43
CA PHE A 178 -7.51 -26.69 1.27
C PHE A 178 -7.36 -28.02 0.51
N GLU A 179 -7.78 -28.09 -0.75
CA GLU A 179 -7.62 -29.29 -1.59
C GLU A 179 -6.14 -29.59 -1.88
N MET A 180 -5.33 -28.57 -2.16
CA MET A 180 -3.87 -28.71 -2.30
C MET A 180 -3.22 -29.25 -1.03
N GLN A 181 -3.61 -28.74 0.13
CA GLN A 181 -3.09 -29.23 1.41
C GLN A 181 -3.52 -30.68 1.68
N ARG A 182 -4.74 -31.05 1.28
CA ARG A 182 -5.26 -32.41 1.40
C ARG A 182 -4.60 -33.38 0.42
N ALA A 183 -4.22 -32.92 -0.77
CA ALA A 183 -3.48 -33.69 -1.76
C ALA A 183 -1.99 -33.87 -1.37
N SER A 184 -1.43 -32.94 -0.59
CA SER A 184 -0.07 -33.05 -0.03
C SER A 184 0.05 -33.93 1.22
N ALA A 185 -1.07 -34.25 1.86
CA ALA A 185 -1.08 -35.13 3.04
C ALA A 185 -1.03 -36.60 2.59
N THR A 186 0.04 -37.30 2.97
CA THR A 186 0.17 -38.75 2.75
C THR A 186 -1.04 -39.44 3.40
N PRO A 187 -1.85 -40.21 2.66
CA PRO A 187 -3.00 -40.89 3.23
C PRO A 187 -2.58 -41.79 4.40
N GLY A 188 -3.34 -41.79 5.50
CA GLY A 188 -2.99 -42.55 6.73
C GLY A 188 -2.91 -44.08 6.57
N PHE A 189 -3.14 -44.63 5.37
CA PHE A 189 -2.86 -46.03 5.05
C PHE A 189 -1.41 -46.29 4.60
N LEU A 190 -0.61 -45.22 4.40
CA LEU A 190 0.80 -45.25 4.00
C LEU A 190 1.76 -44.87 5.14
N GLU A 191 1.25 -44.58 6.33
CA GLU A 191 2.07 -44.56 7.55
C GLU A 191 2.38 -46.03 7.91
N ASP A 192 3.60 -46.48 7.62
CA ASP A 192 4.12 -47.79 8.03
C ASP A 192 4.19 -47.85 9.58
N GLU A 193 3.08 -48.23 10.22
CA GLU A 193 3.14 -48.83 11.55
C GLU A 193 3.68 -50.26 11.39
N VAL A 194 5.00 -50.39 11.43
CA VAL A 194 5.66 -51.69 11.60
C VAL A 194 5.20 -52.28 12.95
N PRO A 195 4.54 -53.44 12.97
CA PRO A 195 4.11 -54.05 14.22
C PRO A 195 5.33 -54.51 15.01
N ASP A 196 5.42 -54.06 16.26
CA ASP A 196 6.50 -54.41 17.18
C ASP A 196 6.39 -55.92 17.50
N PHE A 197 7.28 -56.72 16.90
CA PHE A 197 7.40 -58.14 17.22
C PHE A 197 7.99 -58.26 18.63
N VAL A 198 7.15 -58.65 19.58
CA VAL A 198 7.57 -58.92 20.97
C VAL A 198 8.43 -60.18 20.99
N ASP A 199 9.75 -60.00 20.99
CA ASP A 199 10.72 -61.07 21.21
C ASP A 199 10.89 -61.25 22.73
N GLU A 200 10.08 -62.13 23.33
CA GLU A 200 10.03 -62.36 24.77
C GLU A 200 11.13 -63.35 25.20
N PRO A 201 12.15 -62.95 26.00
CA PRO A 201 13.10 -63.91 26.54
C PRO A 201 12.49 -64.64 27.74
N VAL A 202 12.45 -65.97 27.64
CA VAL A 202 12.07 -66.89 28.71
C VAL A 202 12.89 -66.61 29.97
N ALA A 203 12.26 -66.00 30.98
CA ALA A 203 12.83 -65.83 32.31
C ALA A 203 12.26 -66.89 33.27
N ALA A 204 13.19 -67.56 33.94
CA ALA A 204 13.00 -68.72 34.77
C ALA A 204 12.11 -68.50 36.01
N ASP A 205 11.22 -69.45 36.21
CA ASP A 205 10.83 -70.12 37.46
C ASP A 205 11.17 -69.42 38.79
N LYS A 206 10.11 -69.01 39.52
CA LYS A 206 10.02 -69.05 41.00
C LYS A 206 8.57 -68.88 41.46
N THR A 207 7.90 -70.03 41.50
CA THR A 207 6.95 -70.46 42.54
C THR A 207 6.70 -69.48 43.70
N LYS A 208 5.45 -68.99 43.82
CA LYS A 208 4.75 -68.85 45.10
C LYS A 208 3.26 -69.18 44.92
N VAL A 209 2.91 -70.36 45.41
CA VAL A 209 1.56 -70.89 45.57
C VAL A 209 0.99 -70.33 46.87
N GLN A 210 -0.14 -69.63 46.82
CA GLN A 210 -1.13 -69.59 47.92
C GLN A 210 -2.50 -69.23 47.35
N GLU A 211 -3.38 -70.22 47.18
CA GLU A 211 -4.74 -70.13 47.74
C GLU A 211 -5.29 -71.54 47.97
N ALA A 212 -5.88 -71.73 49.14
CA ALA A 212 -6.37 -72.98 49.68
C ALA A 212 -7.84 -73.20 49.32
N ALA A 213 -8.23 -74.45 49.04
CA ALA A 213 -9.60 -74.91 49.31
C ALA A 213 -9.68 -76.45 49.39
N ARG A 214 -10.03 -76.91 50.60
CA ARG A 214 -10.46 -78.25 51.04
C ARG A 214 -9.43 -79.34 51.29
#